data_AF-A0A3M1DQ92-F1
#
_entry.id   AF-A0A3M1DQ92-F1
#
_cell.length_a   1.000
_cell.length_b   1.000
_cell.length_c   1.000
_cell.angle_alpha   90.00
_cell.angle_beta   90.00
_cell.angle_gamma   90.00
#
_symmetry.space_group_name_H-M   'P 1'
#
loop_
_entity.id
_entity.type
_entity.pdbx_description
1 polymer ?
#
loop_
_entity_poly.entity_id
_entity_poly.type
_entity_poly.pdbx_seq_one_letter_code
_entity_poly.pdbx_strand_id
1 'polypeptide(L)'
;MSTAPKTRDLLHQSYLFAGADADDLARLEAICRRRTVRKGEVLFADGDPAEGFFIVGSGKVKIYKLSPEGKERILHIIHPGWSFAEAAIF
;
A
#
# COMPACT_ATOMS: atom_id res chain seq x y z
N MET A 1 12.39 2.68 20.02
CA MET A 1 11.38 1.88 19.28
C MET A 1 10.47 2.88 18.58
N SER A 2 10.50 2.98 17.26
CA SER A 2 9.62 3.92 16.54
C SER A 2 8.21 3.34 16.54
N THR A 3 7.28 4.02 17.20
CA THR A 3 5.86 3.67 17.20
C THR A 3 5.35 3.71 15.77
N ALA A 4 4.71 2.65 15.32
CA ALA A 4 4.25 2.59 13.94
C ALA A 4 3.19 3.70 13.70
N PRO A 5 3.22 4.41 12.56
CA PRO A 5 2.42 5.62 12.36
C PRO A 5 0.92 5.32 12.45
N LYS A 6 0.13 6.31 12.90
CA LYS A 6 -1.33 6.18 12.96
C LYS A 6 -1.90 6.17 11.55
N THR A 7 -3.03 5.49 11.36
CA THR A 7 -3.71 5.40 10.05
C THR A 7 -4.03 6.79 9.51
N ARG A 8 -4.59 7.67 10.36
CA ARG A 8 -4.86 9.06 10.00
C ARG A 8 -3.66 9.81 9.45
N ASP A 9 -2.48 9.65 10.05
CA ASP A 9 -1.25 10.33 9.61
C ASP A 9 -0.84 9.85 8.21
N LEU A 10 -1.02 8.56 7.92
CA LEU A 10 -0.71 7.97 6.61
C LEU A 10 -1.69 8.42 5.53
N LEU A 11 -2.99 8.54 5.87
CA LEU A 11 -4.00 9.06 4.95
C LEU A 11 -3.71 10.52 4.59
N HIS A 12 -3.38 11.35 5.58
CA HIS A 12 -3.00 12.76 5.35
C HIS A 12 -1.75 12.92 4.48
N GLN A 13 -0.77 12.02 4.61
CA GLN A 13 0.48 12.07 3.84
C GLN A 13 0.35 11.49 2.42
N SER A 14 -0.70 10.71 2.17
CA SER A 14 -0.93 10.07 0.88
C SER A 14 -1.36 11.10 -0.16
N TYR A 15 -0.69 11.09 -1.32
CA TYR A 15 -1.06 11.95 -2.44
C TYR A 15 -2.49 11.71 -2.95
N LEU A 16 -3.02 10.49 -2.76
CA LEU A 16 -4.38 10.13 -3.18
C LEU A 16 -5.46 10.88 -2.39
N PHE A 17 -5.15 11.29 -1.16
CA PHE A 17 -6.12 11.89 -0.23
C PHE A 17 -5.74 13.30 0.19
N ALA A 18 -4.79 13.95 -0.51
CA ALA A 18 -4.32 15.29 -0.18
C ALA A 18 -5.43 16.37 -0.19
N GLY A 19 -6.52 16.12 -0.91
CA GLY A 19 -7.68 17.01 -0.98
C GLY A 19 -8.86 16.61 -0.07
N ALA A 20 -8.74 15.53 0.70
CA ALA A 20 -9.83 15.07 1.57
C ALA A 20 -9.93 15.94 2.83
N ASP A 21 -11.17 16.30 3.21
CA ASP A 21 -11.41 17.03 4.44
C ASP A 21 -11.40 16.11 5.68
N ALA A 22 -11.62 16.69 6.87
CA ALA A 22 -11.56 15.95 8.12
C ALA A 22 -12.63 14.84 8.23
N ASP A 23 -13.80 15.03 7.62
CA ASP A 23 -14.92 14.09 7.68
C ASP A 23 -14.68 12.92 6.72
N ASP A 24 -14.20 13.21 5.51
CA ASP A 24 -13.81 12.18 4.53
C ASP A 24 -12.64 11.33 5.05
N LEU A 25 -11.65 11.95 5.69
CA LEU A 25 -10.55 11.22 6.31
C LEU A 25 -11.02 10.33 7.47
N ALA A 26 -12.01 10.77 8.24
CA ALA A 26 -12.60 9.95 9.30
C ALA A 26 -13.34 8.72 8.72
N ARG A 27 -14.06 8.90 7.59
CA ARG A 27 -14.72 7.80 6.87
C ARG A 27 -13.71 6.82 6.29
N LEU A 28 -12.63 7.32 5.69
CA LEU A 28 -11.53 6.51 5.16
C LEU A 28 -10.84 5.72 6.28
N GLU A 29 -10.55 6.37 7.41
CA GLU A 29 -9.94 5.71 8.57
C GLU A 29 -10.82 4.56 9.10
N ALA A 30 -12.14 4.73 9.10
CA ALA A 30 -13.08 3.71 9.55
C ALA A 30 -13.11 2.44 8.68
N ILE A 31 -12.78 2.54 7.39
CA ILE A 31 -12.73 1.39 6.46
C ILE A 31 -11.32 0.82 6.28
N CYS A 32 -10.29 1.57 6.67
CA CYS A 32 -8.90 1.15 6.55
C CYS A 32 -8.57 -0.01 7.50
N ARG A 33 -7.95 -1.07 6.97
CA ARG A 33 -7.50 -2.22 7.76
C ARG A 33 -6.00 -2.22 7.87
N ARG A 34 -5.50 -2.26 9.11
CA ARG A 34 -4.06 -2.36 9.37
C ARG A 34 -3.60 -3.80 9.13
N ARG A 35 -2.64 -3.98 8.23
CA ARG A 35 -2.01 -5.27 7.94
C ARG A 35 -0.53 -5.22 8.28
N THR A 36 -0.07 -6.17 9.09
CA THR A 36 1.35 -6.40 9.37
C THR A 36 1.77 -7.65 8.62
N VAL A 37 2.87 -7.58 7.88
CA VAL A 37 3.36 -8.67 7.04
C VAL A 37 4.81 -9.00 7.33
N ARG A 38 5.22 -10.23 7.02
CA ARG A 38 6.61 -10.67 7.19
C ARG A 38 7.46 -10.30 5.98
N LYS A 39 8.78 -10.19 6.19
CA LYS A 39 9.72 -10.02 5.08
C LYS A 39 9.58 -11.20 4.11
N GLY A 40 9.35 -10.90 2.83
CA GLY A 40 9.19 -11.92 1.78
C GLY A 40 7.76 -12.46 1.63
N GLU A 41 6.81 -12.00 2.44
CA GLU A 41 5.39 -12.34 2.25
C GLU A 41 4.88 -11.71 0.94
N VAL A 42 4.19 -12.53 0.13
CA VAL A 42 3.51 -12.07 -1.08
C VAL A 42 2.17 -11.45 -0.68
N LEU A 43 1.93 -10.20 -1.07
CA LEU A 43 0.71 -9.48 -0.74
C LEU A 43 -0.44 -9.79 -1.70
N PHE A 44 -0.11 -9.91 -2.99
CA PHE A 44 -0.98 -10.29 -4.10
C PHE A 44 -0.10 -10.74 -5.28
N ALA A 45 -0.71 -11.45 -6.23
CA ALA A 45 -0.12 -11.90 -7.48
C ALA A 45 -0.89 -11.36 -8.70
N ASP A 46 -0.30 -11.51 -9.88
CA ASP A 46 -0.96 -11.18 -11.14
C ASP A 46 -2.18 -12.09 -11.36
N GLY A 47 -3.32 -11.51 -11.71
CA GLY A 47 -4.60 -12.21 -11.84
C GLY A 47 -5.43 -12.35 -10.56
N ASP A 48 -4.89 -11.96 -9.39
CA ASP A 48 -5.69 -11.94 -8.17
C ASP A 48 -6.80 -10.88 -8.25
N PRO A 49 -7.99 -11.13 -7.68
CA PRO A 49 -9.02 -10.11 -7.57
C PRO A 49 -8.52 -8.87 -6.82
N ALA A 50 -8.80 -7.68 -7.37
CA ALA A 50 -8.48 -6.43 -6.72
C ALA A 50 -9.51 -6.16 -5.60
N GLU A 51 -9.12 -6.42 -4.35
CA GLU A 51 -9.95 -6.11 -3.17
C GLU A 51 -9.78 -4.66 -2.68
N GLY A 52 -8.80 -3.94 -3.23
CA GLY A 52 -8.45 -2.58 -2.85
C GLY A 52 -6.98 -2.30 -3.14
N PHE A 53 -6.46 -1.27 -2.49
CA PHE A 53 -5.06 -0.86 -2.61
C PHE A 53 -4.44 -0.66 -1.23
N PHE A 54 -3.14 -0.41 -1.20
CA PHE A 54 -2.37 -0.35 0.03
C PHE A 54 -1.64 0.98 0.17
N ILE A 55 -1.43 1.43 1.40
CA ILE A 55 -0.49 2.51 1.75
C ILE A 55 0.58 1.92 2.67
N VAL A 56 1.86 2.15 2.34
CA VAL A 56 2.95 1.65 3.17
C VAL A 56 3.09 2.52 4.41
N GLY A 57 2.84 1.94 5.59
CA GLY A 57 3.06 2.65 6.87
C GLY A 57 4.51 2.57 7.37
N SER A 58 5.16 1.43 7.16
CA SER A 58 6.55 1.20 7.60
C SER A 58 7.18 0.06 6.79
N GLY A 59 8.50 0.06 6.66
CA GLY A 59 9.22 -0.91 5.83
C GLY A 59 9.21 -0.51 4.36
N LYS A 60 9.28 -1.50 3.45
CA LYS A 60 9.25 -1.29 2.00
C LYS A 60 8.56 -2.47 1.33
N VAL A 61 7.89 -2.20 0.21
CA VAL A 61 7.27 -3.22 -0.65
C VAL A 61 7.96 -3.17 -2.01
N LYS A 62 8.26 -4.33 -2.59
CA LYS A 62 8.72 -4.42 -3.99
C LYS A 62 7.57 -4.92 -4.86
N ILE A 63 7.38 -4.27 -6.00
CA ILE A 63 6.55 -4.76 -7.09
C ILE A 63 7.49 -5.28 -8.16
N TYR A 64 7.28 -6.50 -8.61
CA TYR A 64 8.14 -7.14 -9.59
C TYR A 64 7.31 -8.02 -10.53
N LYS A 65 7.89 -8.32 -11.70
CA LYS A 65 7.42 -9.40 -12.57
C LYS A 65 8.42 -10.53 -12.56
N LEU A 66 7.93 -11.75 -12.76
CA LEU A 66 8.76 -12.92 -13.03
C LEU A 66 8.90 -13.10 -14.53
N SER A 67 10.11 -13.39 -15.01
CA SER A 67 10.32 -13.91 -16.36
C SER A 67 9.82 -15.35 -16.46
N PRO A 68 9.64 -15.92 -17.67
CA PRO A 68 9.33 -17.34 -17.84
C PRO A 68 10.33 -18.28 -17.15
N GLU A 69 11.57 -17.83 -16.99
CA GLU A 69 12.66 -18.54 -16.30
C GLU A 69 12.71 -18.26 -14.78
N GLY A 70 11.72 -17.56 -14.24
CA GLY A 70 11.58 -17.26 -12.81
C GLY A 70 12.46 -16.12 -12.30
N LYS A 71 13.07 -15.31 -13.17
CA LYS A 71 13.89 -14.18 -12.74
C LYS A 71 13.01 -13.00 -12.36
N GLU A 72 13.25 -12.42 -11.18
CA GLU A 72 12.58 -11.20 -10.75
C GLU A 72 13.11 -9.97 -11.51
N ARG A 73 12.20 -9.22 -12.13
CA ARG A 73 12.44 -7.86 -12.60
C ARG A 73 11.67 -6.90 -11.69
N ILE A 74 12.40 -6.16 -10.86
CA ILE A 74 11.82 -5.12 -10.01
C ILE A 74 11.28 -4.00 -10.90
N LEU A 75 10.02 -3.64 -10.69
CA LEU A 75 9.36 -2.51 -11.33
C LEU A 75 9.40 -1.29 -10.43
N HIS A 76 9.02 -1.46 -9.15
CA HIS A 76 8.96 -0.39 -8.17
C HIS A 76 9.36 -0.87 -6.78
N ILE A 77 9.97 0.03 -6.01
CA ILE A 77 10.14 -0.10 -4.56
C ILE A 77 9.31 1.00 -3.91
N ILE A 78 8.32 0.60 -3.12
CA ILE A 78 7.37 1.51 -2.47
C ILE A 78 7.84 1.79 -1.05
N HIS A 79 7.90 3.07 -0.72
CA HIS A 79 8.39 3.58 0.56
C HIS A 79 7.23 4.03 1.46
N PRO A 80 7.45 4.21 2.77
CA PRO A 80 6.42 4.69 3.67
C PRO A 80 5.78 6.01 3.19
N GLY A 81 4.46 6.13 3.35
CA GLY A 81 3.64 7.26 2.89
C GLY A 81 3.11 7.12 1.45
N TRP A 82 3.64 6.17 0.66
CA TRP A 82 3.23 5.95 -0.72
C TRP A 82 2.24 4.78 -0.85
N SER A 83 1.33 4.90 -1.80
CA SER A 83 0.38 3.85 -2.18
C SER A 83 0.93 2.94 -3.27
N PHE A 84 0.30 1.76 -3.40
CA PHE A 84 0.45 0.87 -4.54
C PHE A 84 -0.81 0.04 -4.77
N ALA A 85 -0.93 -0.51 -5.98
CA ALA A 85 -2.08 -1.26 -6.50
C ALA A 85 -3.34 -0.42 -6.77
N GLU A 86 -3.29 0.91 -6.62
CA GLU A 86 -4.40 1.80 -6.92
C GLU A 86 -4.80 1.80 -8.40
N ALA A 87 -3.88 1.45 -9.31
CA ALA A 87 -4.17 1.33 -10.74
C ALA A 87 -5.20 0.23 -11.07
N ALA A 88 -5.45 -0.71 -10.17
CA ALA A 88 -6.47 -1.75 -10.36
C ALA A 88 -7.91 -1.24 -10.08
N ILE A 89 -8.06 0.00 -9.61
CA ILE A 89 -9.34 0.59 -9.19
C ILE A 89 -9.94 1.50 -10.30
N PHE A 90 -9.12 1.96 -11.24
CA PHE A 90 -9.51 2.85 -12.35
C PHE A 90 -9.53 2.09 -13.68
#